data_AF-A0A962APA0-F1
#
_entry.id   AF-A0A962APA0-F1
#
_cell.length_a   1.000
_cell.length_b   1.000
_cell.length_c   1.000
_cell.angle_alpha   90.00
_cell.angle_beta   90.00
_cell.angle_gamma   90.00
#
_symmetry.space_group_name_H-M   'P 1'
#
loop_
_entity.id
_entity.type
_entity.pdbx_description
1 polymer ?
#
loop_
_entity_poly.entity_id
_entity_poly.type
_entity_poly.pdbx_seq_one_letter_code
_entity_poly.pdbx_strand_id
1 'polypeptide(L)'
;MENPASQSEIALEPYYAYGYRGRTMMAVRAPFATSGKAPDLVGRIARIDGTAYRVIGISRQISGPIAKGEPIGVEVRLLDPARPTA
;
A
#
# COMPACT_ATOMS: atom_id res chain seq x y z
N MET A 1 -21.85 -3.94 18.68
CA MET A 1 -21.05 -5.05 18.11
C MET A 1 -20.31 -4.46 16.92
N GLU A 2 -19.11 -3.93 17.17
CA GLU A 2 -18.32 -3.25 16.12
C GLU A 2 -17.80 -4.29 15.14
N ASN A 3 -18.00 -4.03 13.85
CA ASN A 3 -17.56 -4.89 12.77
C ASN A 3 -16.02 -4.98 12.77
N PRO A 4 -15.38 -6.17 12.89
CA PRO A 4 -13.93 -6.31 12.87
C PRO A 4 -13.27 -5.91 11.54
N ALA A 5 -14.06 -5.52 10.53
CA ALA A 5 -13.58 -4.93 9.28
C ALA A 5 -13.05 -3.49 9.41
N SER A 6 -13.08 -2.89 10.61
CA SER A 6 -12.47 -1.57 10.88
C SER A 6 -10.94 -1.63 11.10
N GLN A 7 -10.26 -2.65 10.54
CA GLN A 7 -8.82 -2.59 10.29
C GLN A 7 -8.58 -1.66 9.10
N SER A 8 -8.59 -0.36 9.42
CA SER A 8 -8.89 0.75 8.55
C SER A 8 -8.14 0.71 7.22
N GLU A 9 -8.86 0.84 6.12
CA GLU A 9 -8.25 1.14 4.82
C GLU A 9 -7.40 2.41 4.93
N ILE A 10 -6.31 2.49 4.16
CA ILE A 10 -5.47 3.69 4.10
C ILE A 10 -5.53 4.29 2.71
N ALA A 11 -5.82 5.59 2.62
CA ALA A 11 -5.68 6.31 1.37
C ALA A 11 -4.20 6.57 1.09
N LEU A 12 -3.73 6.21 -0.10
CA LEU A 12 -2.39 6.53 -0.58
C LEU A 12 -2.50 7.39 -1.82
N GLU A 13 -1.75 8.49 -1.86
CA GLU A 13 -1.67 9.37 -3.02
C GLU A 13 -0.68 8.77 -4.03
N PRO A 14 -1.11 8.38 -5.25
CA PRO A 14 -0.23 7.84 -6.25
C PRO A 14 0.53 8.93 -7.00
N TYR A 15 1.74 8.58 -7.44
CA TYR A 15 2.47 9.28 -8.47
C TYR A 15 2.28 8.58 -9.83
N TYR A 16 2.56 7.28 -9.89
CA TYR A 16 2.39 6.45 -11.10
C TYR A 16 2.47 4.95 -10.78
N ALA A 17 1.85 4.13 -11.61
CA ALA A 17 2.01 2.68 -11.58
C ALA A 17 3.27 2.26 -12.35
N TYR A 18 3.94 1.20 -11.90
CA TYR A 18 5.06 0.60 -12.65
C TYR A 18 5.21 -0.89 -12.37
N GLY A 19 5.92 -1.59 -13.26
CA GLY A 19 6.26 -3.00 -13.08
C GLY A 19 7.72 -3.16 -12.64
N TYR A 20 7.99 -4.05 -11.69
CA TYR A 20 9.37 -4.41 -11.32
C TYR A 20 9.51 -5.91 -11.14
N ARG A 21 10.31 -6.57 -11.98
CA ARG A 21 10.54 -8.03 -11.95
C ARG A 21 9.24 -8.85 -11.94
N GLY A 22 8.26 -8.46 -12.77
CA GLY A 22 6.95 -9.11 -12.85
C GLY A 22 5.98 -8.78 -11.71
N ARG A 23 6.32 -7.83 -10.83
CA ARG A 23 5.48 -7.38 -9.72
C ARG A 23 4.76 -6.09 -10.07
N THR A 24 3.50 -5.99 -9.65
CA THR A 24 2.70 -4.76 -9.74
C THR A 24 3.10 -3.81 -8.62
N MET A 25 3.61 -2.64 -9.00
CA MET A 25 4.07 -1.63 -8.07
C MET A 25 3.31 -0.33 -8.28
N MET A 26 3.12 0.42 -7.19
CA MET A 26 2.66 1.80 -7.23
C MET A 26 3.71 2.69 -6.57
N ALA A 27 4.15 3.73 -7.26
CA ALA A 27 4.90 4.82 -6.64
C ALA A 27 3.89 5.71 -5.94
N VAL A 28 4.01 5.87 -4.63
CA VAL A 28 3.06 6.63 -3.80
C VAL A 28 3.79 7.58 -2.88
N ARG A 29 3.06 8.57 -2.36
CA ARG A 29 3.51 9.40 -1.25
C ARG A 29 3.34 8.65 0.07
N ALA A 30 4.41 8.56 0.87
CA ALA A 30 4.35 7.98 2.21
C ALA A 30 3.35 8.75 3.09
N PRO A 31 2.31 8.09 3.64
CA PRO A 31 1.23 8.77 4.37
C PRO A 31 1.67 9.24 5.77
N PHE A 32 2.69 8.61 6.33
CA PHE A 32 3.30 8.92 7.62
C PHE A 32 4.75 8.43 7.66
N ALA A 33 5.50 8.86 8.68
CA ALA A 33 6.85 8.36 8.91
C ALA A 33 6.83 6.94 9.48
N THR A 34 7.70 6.05 8.97
CA THR A 34 7.80 4.65 9.43
C THR A 34 9.20 4.09 9.16
N SER A 35 9.46 2.87 9.62
CA SER A 35 10.72 2.17 9.32
C SER A 35 10.80 1.80 7.84
N GLY A 36 12.01 1.53 7.32
CA GLY A 36 12.21 1.17 5.92
C GLY A 36 11.49 -0.10 5.45
N LYS A 37 11.01 -0.94 6.38
CA LYS A 37 10.18 -2.13 6.08
C LYS A 37 8.67 -1.84 6.15
N ALA A 38 8.29 -0.69 6.70
CA ALA A 38 6.92 -0.23 6.93
C ALA A 38 5.94 -1.34 7.37
N PRO A 39 6.16 -2.00 8.52
CA PRO A 39 5.25 -3.02 9.02
C PRO A 39 3.82 -2.49 9.22
N ASP A 40 3.67 -1.18 9.39
CA ASP A 40 2.39 -0.48 9.55
C ASP A 40 1.66 -0.24 8.21
N LEU A 41 2.31 -0.54 7.07
CA LEU A 41 1.73 -0.48 5.72
C LEU A 41 1.56 -1.88 5.12
N VAL A 42 2.56 -2.75 5.28
CA VAL A 42 2.52 -4.11 4.75
C VAL A 42 1.37 -4.87 5.39
N GLY A 43 0.50 -5.46 4.56
CA GLY A 43 -0.70 -6.11 5.03
C GLY A 43 -1.84 -5.15 5.37
N ARG A 44 -1.85 -3.91 4.88
CA ARG A 44 -3.05 -3.07 4.91
C ARG A 44 -3.77 -3.08 3.57
N ILE A 45 -5.07 -2.77 3.62
CA ILE A 45 -5.85 -2.41 2.45
C ILE A 45 -5.56 -0.94 2.15
N ALA A 46 -5.02 -0.66 0.97
CA ALA A 46 -4.77 0.68 0.47
C ALA A 46 -5.80 1.05 -0.60
N ARG A 47 -6.36 2.25 -0.51
CA ARG A 47 -7.11 2.88 -1.59
C ARG A 47 -6.17 3.78 -2.38
N ILE A 48 -6.00 3.47 -3.66
CA ILE A 48 -5.16 4.20 -4.62
C ILE A 48 -6.07 4.55 -5.80
N ASP A 49 -6.30 5.84 -6.04
CA ASP A 49 -7.25 6.34 -7.06
C ASP A 49 -8.62 5.63 -7.02
N GLY A 50 -9.18 5.45 -5.82
CA GLY A 50 -10.48 4.81 -5.64
C GLY A 50 -10.49 3.29 -5.86
N THR A 51 -9.35 2.66 -6.13
CA THR A 51 -9.21 1.20 -6.28
C THR A 51 -8.59 0.60 -5.03
N ALA A 52 -9.12 -0.53 -4.56
CA ALA A 52 -8.65 -1.22 -3.36
C ALA A 52 -7.54 -2.22 -3.69
N TYR A 53 -6.44 -2.14 -2.94
CA TYR A 53 -5.29 -3.01 -3.07
C TYR A 53 -4.87 -3.54 -1.71
N ARG A 54 -4.32 -4.75 -1.67
CA ARG A 54 -3.54 -5.24 -0.54
C ARG A 54 -2.09 -4.84 -0.73
N VAL A 55 -1.52 -4.12 0.22
CA VAL A 55 -0.07 -3.88 0.26
C VAL A 55 0.63 -5.16 0.70
N ILE A 56 1.54 -5.67 -0.12
CA ILE A 56 2.27 -6.91 0.16
C ILE A 56 3.76 -6.69 0.43
N GLY A 57 4.29 -5.51 0.10
CA GLY A 57 5.68 -5.17 0.40
C GLY A 57 6.02 -3.72 0.08
N ILE A 58 7.18 -3.29 0.57
CA ILE A 58 7.81 -2.02 0.21
C ILE A 58 9.07 -2.33 -0.60
N SER A 59 9.25 -1.68 -1.74
CA SER A 59 10.49 -1.74 -2.53
C SER A 59 10.99 -0.33 -2.80
N ARG A 60 12.23 -0.06 -2.41
CA ARG A 60 12.87 1.25 -2.57
C ARG A 60 14.37 1.09 -2.80
N GLN A 61 14.96 2.07 -3.48
CA GLN A 61 16.40 2.08 -3.81
C GLN A 61 17.27 2.43 -2.60
N ILE A 62 16.73 3.16 -1.62
CA ILE A 62 17.47 3.67 -0.45
C ILE A 62 17.10 2.92 0.83
N SER A 63 18.06 2.76 1.73
CA SER A 63 17.87 2.16 3.06
C SER A 63 17.57 3.22 4.12
N GLY A 64 17.07 2.80 5.28
CA GLY A 64 16.78 3.68 6.43
C GLY A 64 15.28 3.96 6.66
N PRO A 65 14.93 4.88 7.56
CA PRO A 65 13.55 5.31 7.77
C PRO A 65 12.90 5.88 6.49
N ILE A 66 11.58 5.97 6.51
CA ILE A 66 10.76 6.65 5.52
C ILE A 66 10.11 7.82 6.23
N ALA A 67 10.35 9.06 5.79
CA ALA A 67 9.62 10.20 6.31
C ALA A 67 8.24 10.32 5.63
N LYS A 68 7.31 11.01 6.32
CA LYS A 68 6.03 11.39 5.72
C LYS A 68 6.28 12.24 4.47
N GLY A 69 5.57 11.94 3.38
CA GLY A 69 5.68 12.67 2.12
C GLY A 69 6.73 12.12 1.16
N GLU A 70 7.64 11.25 1.61
CA GLU A 70 8.66 10.67 0.73
C GLU A 70 8.05 9.76 -0.34
N PRO A 71 8.64 9.72 -1.55
CA PRO A 71 8.24 8.76 -2.57
C PRO A 71 8.67 7.35 -2.18
N ILE A 72 7.71 6.42 -2.16
CA ILE A 72 7.96 5.00 -1.88
C ILE A 72 7.31 4.12 -2.94
N GLY A 73 7.99 3.02 -3.28
CA GLY A 73 7.40 1.96 -4.09
C GLY A 73 6.66 0.97 -3.21
N VAL A 74 5.36 0.82 -3.40
CA VAL A 74 4.55 -0.19 -2.72
C VAL A 74 4.22 -1.31 -3.69
N GLU A 75 4.53 -2.54 -3.29
CA GLU A 75 4.10 -3.73 -4.00
C GLU A 75 2.66 -4.02 -3.61
N VAL A 76 1.79 -4.15 -4.61
CA VAL A 76 0.35 -4.25 -4.40
C VAL A 76 -0.27 -5.43 -5.12
N ARG A 77 -1.32 -5.98 -4.52
CA ARG A 77 -2.22 -6.93 -5.17
C ARG A 77 -3.60 -6.32 -5.24
N LEU A 78 -4.21 -6.30 -6.43
CA LEU A 78 -5.59 -5.84 -6.59
C LEU A 78 -6.52 -6.69 -5.72
N LEU A 79 -7.37 -6.04 -4.95
CA LEU A 79 -8.48 -6.70 -4.29
C LEU A 79 -9.64 -6.67 -5.27
N ASP A 80 -10.02 -7.85 -5.75
CA ASP A 80 -11.14 -7.98 -6.67
C ASP A 80 -12.41 -7.45 -6.00
N PRO A 81 -13.15 -6.50 -6.60
CA PRO A 81 -14.43 -6.04 -6.05
C PRO A 81 -15.51 -7.14 -6.04
N ALA A 82 -15.26 -8.29 -6.68
CA ALA A 82 -16.20 -9.40 -6.76
C ALA A 82 -15.67 -10.68 -6.07
N ARG A 83 -15.74 -10.70 -4.74
CA ARG A 83 -16.03 -11.96 -4.05
C ARG A 83 -17.03 -11.71 -2.93
N PRO A 84 -18.32 -12.00 -3.14
CA PRO A 84 -19.20 -12.24 -2.01
C PRO A 84 -18.58 -13.40 -1.23
N THR A 85 -18.29 -13.16 0.05
CA THR A 85 -18.18 -14.24 1.03
C THR A 85 -19.50 -15.02 0.97
N ALA A 86 -19.45 -16.20 0.35
CA ALA A 86 -20.49 -17.21 0.51
C ALA A 86 -20.43 -17.77 1.93
#